data_AF-K7ZZW5-F1
#
_entry.id   AF-K7ZZW5-F1
#
_cell.length_a   1.000
_cell.length_b   1.000
_cell.length_c   1.000
_cell.angle_alpha   90.00
_cell.angle_beta   90.00
_cell.angle_gamma   90.00
#
_symmetry.space_group_name_H-M   'P 1'
#
loop_
_entity.id
_entity.type
_entity.pdbx_description
1 polymer ?
#
loop_
_entity_poly.entity_id
_entity_poly.type
_entity_poly.pdbx_seq_one_letter_code
_entity_poly.pdbx_strand_id
1 'polypeptide(L)'
;MGSGWHEWPLVIFTVLGQCVAGGLIVTGFAWYAGPHDARPRIVRAMFFLWLLMAVAFLASVMHLGSPLRAFNSLNRLGHSPLSNEIASGSLFFAVGGLWWLTAVLGKLPETVGKIWLAVAMALGAVFIFAMTRVYQIDTVPTWHNGYTTLGFFMTALLGGPLLGALLLTLADVTPHRVSAAVCVLAFLISLAAALMQSASLAGIHSSVQQASALLPDYGLWQAWRMVLLALGIGCWLCPLVRRVPPRAWGLALGFVLVLMGELIGRGLFYGLHMTVGMAIAG
;
A
#
# COMPACT_ATOMS: atom_id res chain seq x y z
N MET A 1 -3.79 21.64 17.97
CA MET A 1 -3.33 20.23 17.87
C MET A 1 -4.57 19.35 17.82
N GLY A 2 -5.25 19.34 16.67
CA GLY A 2 -6.20 18.30 16.31
C GLY A 2 -5.50 16.96 16.48
N SER A 3 -6.02 16.15 17.39
CA SER A 3 -5.41 14.88 17.74
C SER A 3 -5.31 14.04 16.45
N GLY A 4 -4.12 13.58 16.05
CA GLY A 4 -3.86 12.86 14.78
C GLY A 4 -4.71 11.61 14.52
N TRP A 5 -5.57 11.23 15.47
CA TRP A 5 -6.70 10.28 15.39
C TRP A 5 -7.59 10.46 14.17
N HIS A 6 -7.73 11.69 13.65
CA HIS A 6 -8.55 11.91 12.45
C HIS A 6 -7.94 11.27 11.20
N GLU A 7 -6.61 11.20 11.07
CA GLU A 7 -5.96 10.78 9.82
C GLU A 7 -5.66 9.27 9.78
N TRP A 8 -5.74 8.58 10.92
CA TRP A 8 -5.51 7.14 11.02
C TRP A 8 -6.37 6.25 10.10
N PRO A 9 -7.66 6.53 9.88
CA PRO A 9 -8.44 5.77 8.92
C PRO A 9 -7.88 5.83 7.49
N LEU A 10 -7.38 7.00 7.05
CA LEU A 10 -6.75 7.18 5.74
C LEU A 10 -5.36 6.53 5.68
N VAL A 11 -4.60 6.56 6.78
CA VAL A 11 -3.36 5.80 6.93
C VAL A 11 -3.61 4.31 6.70
N ILE A 12 -4.59 3.74 7.38
CA ILE A 12 -4.93 2.32 7.28
C ILE A 12 -5.41 1.99 5.86
N PHE A 13 -6.32 2.80 5.31
CA PHE A 13 -6.85 2.61 3.96
C PHE A 13 -5.75 2.57 2.90
N THR A 14 -4.87 3.57 2.89
CA THR A 14 -3.81 3.67 1.87
C THR A 14 -2.81 2.53 1.97
N VAL A 15 -2.29 2.26 3.17
CA VAL A 15 -1.26 1.21 3.39
C VAL A 15 -1.82 -0.17 3.08
N LEU A 16 -3.02 -0.51 3.58
CA LEU A 16 -3.63 -1.82 3.29
C LEU A 16 -3.99 -1.95 1.80
N GLY A 17 -4.56 -0.92 1.19
CA GLY A 17 -4.90 -0.92 -0.24
C GLY A 17 -3.67 -1.17 -1.13
N GLN A 18 -2.54 -0.52 -0.81
CA GLN A 18 -1.26 -0.72 -1.50
C GLN A 18 -0.71 -2.15 -1.31
N CYS A 19 -0.78 -2.68 -0.08
CA CYS A 19 -0.35 -4.05 0.20
C CYS A 19 -1.22 -5.07 -0.56
N VAL A 20 -2.54 -4.86 -0.63
CA VAL A 20 -3.46 -5.71 -1.38
C VAL A 20 -3.15 -5.67 -2.87
N ALA A 21 -2.97 -4.49 -3.46
CA ALA A 21 -2.64 -4.35 -4.87
C ALA A 21 -1.32 -5.05 -5.21
N GLY A 22 -0.26 -4.84 -4.42
CA GLY A 22 1.01 -5.52 -4.62
C GLY A 22 0.93 -7.05 -4.37
N GLY A 23 0.14 -7.48 -3.38
CA GLY A 23 -0.12 -8.89 -3.09
C GLY A 23 -0.87 -9.59 -4.22
N LEU A 24 -1.86 -8.91 -4.82
CA LEU A 24 -2.55 -9.39 -6.02
C LEU A 24 -1.58 -9.58 -7.17
N ILE A 25 -0.70 -8.61 -7.42
CA ILE A 25 0.30 -8.72 -8.50
C ILE A 25 1.20 -9.94 -8.29
N VAL A 26 1.73 -10.14 -7.08
CA VAL A 26 2.65 -11.26 -6.79
C VAL A 26 1.95 -12.63 -6.88
N THR A 27 0.78 -12.76 -6.26
CA THR A 27 -0.03 -13.99 -6.34
C THR A 27 -0.55 -14.24 -7.75
N GLY A 28 -0.87 -13.19 -8.50
CA GLY A 28 -1.31 -13.26 -9.89
C GLY A 28 -0.21 -13.77 -10.81
N PHE A 29 1.01 -13.24 -10.70
CA PHE A 29 2.16 -13.79 -11.42
C PHE A 29 2.41 -15.27 -11.09
N ALA A 30 2.31 -15.64 -9.81
CA ALA A 30 2.43 -17.04 -9.41
C ALA A 30 1.28 -17.91 -9.98
N TRP A 31 0.08 -17.37 -10.15
CA TRP A 31 -1.03 -18.07 -10.79
C TRP A 31 -0.82 -18.28 -12.31
N TYR A 32 -0.22 -17.30 -13.00
CA TYR A 32 0.14 -17.46 -14.43
C TYR A 32 1.29 -18.43 -14.65
N ALA A 33 2.37 -18.27 -13.88
CA ALA A 33 3.62 -19.02 -14.05
C ALA A 33 3.61 -20.40 -13.37
N GLY A 34 2.77 -20.56 -12.35
CA GLY A 34 2.66 -21.78 -11.56
C GLY A 34 1.90 -22.90 -12.29
N PRO A 35 2.05 -24.14 -11.81
CA PRO A 35 1.39 -25.29 -12.40
C PRO A 35 -0.13 -25.23 -12.17
N HIS A 36 -0.89 -25.85 -13.09
CA HIS A 36 -2.36 -25.73 -13.12
C HIS A 36 -3.04 -26.29 -11.86
N ASP A 37 -2.45 -27.29 -11.22
CA ASP A 37 -2.92 -27.92 -9.98
C ASP A 37 -2.77 -27.02 -8.74
N ALA A 38 -1.84 -26.07 -8.76
CA ALA A 38 -1.64 -25.10 -7.68
C ALA A 38 -2.65 -23.94 -7.74
N ARG A 39 -3.19 -23.64 -8.92
CA ARG A 39 -4.08 -22.48 -9.16
C ARG A 39 -5.28 -22.41 -8.21
N PRO A 40 -6.03 -23.49 -7.93
CA PRO A 40 -7.16 -23.43 -7.00
C PRO A 40 -6.73 -23.05 -5.57
N ARG A 41 -5.56 -23.53 -5.11
CA ARG A 41 -5.03 -23.22 -3.78
C ARG A 41 -4.65 -21.73 -3.68
N ILE A 42 -3.99 -21.21 -4.71
CA ILE A 42 -3.62 -19.78 -4.82
C ILE A 42 -4.88 -18.91 -4.79
N VAL A 43 -5.87 -19.21 -5.65
CA VAL A 43 -7.12 -18.44 -5.74
C VAL A 43 -7.87 -18.43 -4.40
N ARG A 44 -7.93 -19.57 -3.68
CA ARG A 44 -8.54 -19.61 -2.35
C ARG A 44 -7.79 -18.73 -1.35
N ALA A 45 -6.46 -18.75 -1.36
CA ALA A 45 -5.66 -17.91 -0.47
C ALA A 45 -5.85 -16.40 -0.75
N MET A 46 -6.15 -16.01 -2.01
CA MET A 46 -6.45 -14.62 -2.36
C MET A 46 -7.72 -14.07 -1.68
N PHE A 47 -8.54 -14.91 -1.01
CA PHE A 47 -9.61 -14.45 -0.12
C PHE A 47 -9.12 -13.37 0.87
N PHE A 48 -7.94 -13.57 1.45
CA PHE A 48 -7.39 -12.64 2.43
C PHE A 48 -7.02 -11.28 1.83
N LEU A 49 -6.70 -11.21 0.52
CA LEU A 49 -6.50 -9.93 -0.17
C LEU A 49 -7.79 -9.10 -0.16
N TRP A 50 -8.91 -9.73 -0.52
CA TRP A 50 -10.20 -9.05 -0.60
C TRP A 50 -10.77 -8.74 0.79
N LEU A 51 -10.51 -9.60 1.78
CA LEU A 51 -10.83 -9.32 3.18
C LEU A 51 -10.09 -8.07 3.68
N LEU A 52 -8.78 -8.00 3.45
CA LEU A 52 -7.98 -6.81 3.82
C LEU A 52 -8.43 -5.57 3.06
N MET A 53 -8.79 -5.70 1.78
CA MET A 53 -9.33 -4.60 0.99
C MET A 53 -10.67 -4.09 1.54
N ALA A 54 -11.55 -5.00 1.95
CA ALA A 54 -12.82 -4.64 2.57
C ALA A 54 -12.60 -3.89 3.89
N VAL A 55 -11.62 -4.32 4.71
CA VAL A 55 -11.22 -3.60 5.94
C VAL A 55 -10.66 -2.21 5.60
N ALA A 56 -9.84 -2.09 4.56
CA ALA A 56 -9.32 -0.80 4.10
C ALA A 56 -10.45 0.16 3.70
N PHE A 57 -11.44 -0.31 2.93
CA PHE A 57 -12.61 0.49 2.57
C PHE A 57 -13.47 0.85 3.77
N LEU A 58 -13.66 -0.07 4.71
CA LEU A 58 -14.41 0.22 5.92
C LEU A 58 -13.73 1.35 6.71
N ALA A 59 -12.40 1.32 6.86
CA ALA A 59 -11.64 2.42 7.46
C ALA A 59 -11.88 3.74 6.71
N SER A 60 -11.80 3.73 5.39
CA SER A 60 -12.07 4.91 4.55
C SER A 60 -13.49 5.47 4.79
N VAL A 61 -14.52 4.62 4.78
CA VAL A 61 -15.92 5.05 4.97
C VAL A 61 -16.20 5.56 6.38
N MET A 62 -15.62 4.94 7.41
CA MET A 62 -15.78 5.38 8.81
C MET A 62 -15.18 6.76 9.08
N HIS A 63 -14.28 7.23 8.21
CA HIS A 63 -13.74 8.58 8.27
C HIS A 63 -14.68 9.64 7.68
N LEU A 64 -15.61 9.24 6.81
CA LEU A 64 -16.58 10.17 6.26
C LEU A 64 -17.61 10.55 7.32
N GLY A 65 -17.74 11.85 7.61
CA GLY A 65 -18.77 12.36 8.51
C GLY A 65 -20.22 12.05 8.07
N SER A 66 -20.43 11.70 6.79
CA SER A 66 -21.73 11.24 6.29
C SER A 66 -21.57 10.10 5.25
N PRO A 67 -21.54 8.83 5.68
CA PRO A 67 -21.34 7.68 4.78
C PRO A 67 -22.34 7.60 3.63
N LEU A 68 -23.61 7.97 3.86
CA LEU A 68 -24.66 7.94 2.84
C LEU A 68 -24.41 8.94 1.68
N ARG A 69 -23.64 10.00 1.93
CA ARG A 69 -23.27 10.98 0.89
C ARG A 69 -21.99 10.62 0.16
N ALA A 70 -21.32 9.51 0.51
CA ALA A 70 -20.11 9.05 -0.16
C ALA A 70 -20.34 8.88 -1.67
N PHE A 71 -21.53 8.44 -2.09
CA PHE A 71 -21.89 8.31 -3.50
C PHE A 71 -21.84 9.64 -4.27
N ASN A 72 -22.09 10.78 -3.61
CA ASN A 72 -21.99 12.11 -4.23
C ASN A 72 -20.56 12.43 -4.65
N SER A 73 -19.55 11.80 -4.03
CA SER A 73 -18.15 11.96 -4.46
C SER A 73 -17.94 11.49 -5.90
N LEU A 74 -18.75 10.57 -6.41
CA LEU A 74 -18.66 10.09 -7.80
C LEU A 74 -19.21 11.09 -8.83
N ASN A 75 -19.88 12.16 -8.40
CA ASN A 75 -20.41 13.18 -9.33
C ASN A 75 -19.31 14.02 -9.99
N ARG A 76 -18.06 13.93 -9.52
CA ARG A 76 -16.89 14.68 -10.05
C ARG A 76 -15.80 13.77 -10.61
N LEU A 77 -16.18 12.58 -11.09
CA LEU A 77 -15.25 11.68 -11.77
C LEU A 77 -14.59 12.36 -12.96
N GLY A 78 -13.28 12.16 -13.08
CA GLY A 78 -12.42 12.83 -14.07
C GLY A 78 -11.92 14.21 -13.64
N HIS A 79 -12.61 14.90 -12.72
CA HIS A 79 -12.27 16.29 -12.34
C HIS A 79 -11.65 16.42 -10.95
N SER A 80 -12.05 15.55 -10.00
CA SER A 80 -11.57 15.60 -8.62
C SER A 80 -10.63 14.42 -8.35
N PRO A 81 -9.41 14.66 -7.84
CA PRO A 81 -8.50 13.60 -7.43
C PRO A 81 -9.12 12.62 -6.43
N LEU A 82 -9.84 13.13 -5.43
CA LEU A 82 -10.53 12.32 -4.41
C LEU A 82 -11.60 11.42 -5.05
N SER A 83 -12.38 11.96 -6.00
CA SER A 83 -13.39 11.19 -6.71
C SER A 83 -12.77 10.07 -7.55
N ASN A 84 -11.64 10.36 -8.19
CA ASN A 84 -10.90 9.38 -8.99
C ASN A 84 -10.29 8.27 -8.12
N GLU A 85 -9.81 8.59 -6.91
CA GLU A 85 -9.34 7.60 -5.94
C GLU A 85 -10.48 6.66 -5.52
N ILE A 86 -11.64 7.20 -5.12
CA ILE A 86 -12.79 6.40 -4.69
C ILE A 86 -13.26 5.48 -5.82
N ALA A 87 -13.41 5.99 -7.04
CA ALA A 87 -13.83 5.17 -8.17
C ALA A 87 -12.80 4.13 -8.59
N SER A 88 -11.51 4.50 -8.69
CA SER A 88 -10.46 3.55 -9.07
C SER A 88 -10.32 2.43 -8.03
N GLY A 89 -10.40 2.75 -6.74
CA GLY A 89 -10.42 1.75 -5.68
C GLY A 89 -11.64 0.84 -5.75
N SER A 90 -12.84 1.43 -5.89
CA SER A 90 -14.09 0.66 -5.99
C SER A 90 -14.09 -0.26 -7.21
N LEU A 91 -13.59 0.24 -8.35
CA LEU A 91 -13.45 -0.52 -9.58
C LEU A 91 -12.44 -1.66 -9.42
N PHE A 92 -11.27 -1.39 -8.83
CA PHE A 92 -10.26 -2.41 -8.54
C PHE A 92 -10.84 -3.52 -7.66
N PHE A 93 -11.54 -3.16 -6.57
CA PHE A 93 -12.16 -4.13 -5.66
C PHE A 93 -13.27 -4.94 -6.33
N ALA A 94 -14.15 -4.29 -7.09
CA ALA A 94 -15.23 -4.97 -7.79
C ALA A 94 -14.69 -5.91 -8.88
N VAL A 95 -13.81 -5.41 -9.76
CA VAL A 95 -13.27 -6.20 -10.87
C VAL A 95 -12.42 -7.37 -10.35
N GLY A 96 -11.54 -7.12 -9.38
CA GLY A 96 -10.70 -8.15 -8.79
C GLY A 96 -11.46 -9.14 -7.90
N GLY A 97 -12.39 -8.66 -7.08
CA GLY A 97 -13.22 -9.50 -6.22
C GLY A 97 -14.19 -10.39 -7.01
N LEU A 98 -14.81 -9.87 -8.08
CA LEU A 98 -15.64 -10.67 -8.97
C LEU A 98 -14.85 -11.71 -9.75
N TRP A 99 -13.65 -11.34 -10.22
CA TRP A 99 -12.72 -12.31 -10.81
C TRP A 99 -12.41 -13.44 -9.83
N TRP A 100 -12.07 -13.10 -8.58
CA TRP A 100 -11.76 -14.09 -7.56
C TRP A 100 -12.96 -14.99 -7.26
N LEU A 101 -14.16 -14.41 -7.07
CA LEU A 101 -15.38 -15.18 -6.78
C LEU A 101 -15.69 -16.16 -7.92
N THR A 102 -15.64 -15.70 -9.17
CA THR A 102 -15.89 -16.56 -10.34
C THR A 102 -14.83 -17.64 -10.52
N ALA A 103 -13.56 -17.33 -10.21
CA ALA A 103 -12.47 -18.29 -10.21
C ALA A 103 -12.63 -19.36 -9.11
N VAL A 104 -13.04 -18.98 -7.90
CA VAL A 104 -13.34 -19.92 -6.80
C VAL A 104 -14.49 -20.86 -7.18
N LEU A 105 -15.53 -20.34 -7.85
CA LEU A 105 -16.68 -21.12 -8.31
C LEU A 105 -16.37 -22.05 -9.50
N GLY A 106 -15.16 -21.98 -10.07
CA GLY A 106 -14.78 -22.79 -11.23
C GLY A 106 -15.54 -22.44 -12.51
N LYS A 107 -16.20 -21.28 -12.57
CA LYS A 107 -17.05 -20.85 -13.69
C LYS A 107 -16.31 -20.03 -14.76
N LEU A 108 -15.00 -19.89 -14.61
CA LEU A 108 -14.20 -18.94 -15.40
C LEU A 108 -13.45 -19.67 -16.52
N PRO A 109 -13.74 -19.39 -17.81
CA PRO A 109 -12.94 -19.91 -18.91
C PRO A 109 -11.49 -19.44 -18.77
N GLU A 110 -10.52 -20.31 -19.10
CA GLU A 110 -9.11 -20.04 -18.80
C GLU A 110 -8.58 -18.74 -19.45
N THR A 111 -8.86 -18.52 -20.73
CA THR A 111 -8.41 -17.32 -21.45
C THR A 111 -9.02 -16.05 -20.89
N VAL A 112 -10.32 -16.06 -20.60
CA VAL A 112 -11.03 -14.92 -20.01
C VAL A 112 -10.47 -14.64 -18.62
N GLY A 113 -10.23 -15.67 -17.82
CA GLY A 113 -9.67 -15.53 -16.49
C GLY A 113 -8.26 -14.95 -16.48
N LYS A 114 -7.43 -15.33 -17.45
CA LYS A 114 -6.10 -14.74 -17.67
C LYS A 114 -6.21 -13.26 -18.01
N ILE A 115 -7.05 -12.85 -18.95
CA ILE A 115 -7.16 -11.43 -19.32
C ILE A 115 -7.73 -10.60 -18.16
N TRP A 116 -8.77 -11.10 -17.51
CA TRP A 116 -9.43 -10.40 -16.40
C TRP A 116 -8.49 -10.20 -15.20
N LEU A 117 -7.71 -11.22 -14.81
CA LEU A 117 -6.71 -11.06 -13.76
C LEU A 117 -5.66 -9.98 -14.12
N ALA A 118 -5.23 -9.93 -15.38
CA ALA A 118 -4.28 -8.90 -15.84
C ALA A 118 -4.87 -7.50 -15.73
N VAL A 119 -6.14 -7.33 -16.11
CA VAL A 119 -6.87 -6.07 -15.91
C VAL A 119 -6.98 -5.73 -14.43
N ALA A 120 -7.29 -6.68 -13.56
CA ALA A 120 -7.38 -6.44 -12.11
C ALA A 120 -6.02 -5.99 -11.51
N MET A 121 -4.91 -6.61 -11.92
CA MET A 121 -3.57 -6.18 -11.51
C MET A 121 -3.24 -4.76 -11.98
N ALA A 122 -3.56 -4.43 -13.24
CA ALA A 122 -3.37 -3.09 -13.77
C ALA A 122 -4.22 -2.04 -13.02
N LEU A 123 -5.48 -2.38 -12.71
CA LEU A 123 -6.35 -1.51 -11.91
C LEU A 123 -5.81 -1.28 -10.50
N GLY A 124 -5.13 -2.26 -9.89
CA GLY A 124 -4.45 -2.07 -8.60
C GLY A 124 -3.35 -1.00 -8.68
N ALA A 125 -2.56 -0.99 -9.76
CA ALA A 125 -1.54 0.03 -9.99
C ALA A 125 -2.17 1.42 -10.28
N VAL A 126 -3.25 1.47 -11.07
CA VAL A 126 -4.01 2.70 -11.32
C VAL A 126 -4.61 3.25 -10.03
N PHE A 127 -5.11 2.39 -9.15
CA PHE A 127 -5.64 2.77 -7.85
C PHE A 127 -4.56 3.42 -6.98
N ILE A 128 -3.38 2.80 -6.86
CA ILE A 128 -2.25 3.41 -6.13
C ILE A 128 -1.91 4.77 -6.73
N PHE A 129 -1.82 4.87 -8.06
CA PHE A 129 -1.56 6.15 -8.72
C PHE A 129 -2.64 7.20 -8.40
N ALA A 130 -3.92 6.84 -8.43
CA ALA A 130 -5.01 7.73 -8.08
C ALA A 130 -4.91 8.23 -6.63
N MET A 131 -4.53 7.36 -5.67
CA MET A 131 -4.24 7.81 -4.29
C MET A 131 -3.18 8.90 -4.27
N THR A 132 -2.09 8.75 -5.03
CA THR A 132 -1.01 9.76 -5.05
C THR A 132 -1.50 11.13 -5.51
N ARG A 133 -2.42 11.16 -6.48
CA ARG A 133 -2.96 12.40 -7.06
C ARG A 133 -3.78 13.20 -6.05
N VAL A 134 -4.34 12.57 -5.03
CA VAL A 134 -5.05 13.27 -3.94
C VAL A 134 -4.13 14.18 -3.16
N TYR A 135 -2.85 13.80 -3.02
CA TYR A 135 -1.88 14.53 -2.22
C TYR A 135 -0.96 15.46 -3.02
N GLN A 136 -1.04 15.44 -4.35
CA GLN A 136 -0.29 16.35 -5.22
C GLN A 136 -1.00 17.72 -5.28
N ILE A 137 -1.08 18.39 -4.14
CA ILE A 137 -1.79 19.67 -3.94
C ILE A 137 -0.78 20.82 -3.92
N ASP A 138 -0.85 21.73 -4.88
CA ASP A 138 0.13 22.82 -5.06
C ASP A 138 0.31 23.70 -3.81
N THR A 139 -0.72 23.82 -2.99
CA THR A 139 -0.70 24.63 -1.75
C THR A 139 -0.11 23.89 -0.55
N VAL A 140 0.25 22.61 -0.66
CA VAL A 140 0.86 21.79 0.41
C VAL A 140 2.24 21.29 -0.06
N PRO A 141 3.30 22.12 0.02
CA PRO A 141 4.62 21.82 -0.57
C PRO A 141 5.31 20.58 0.01
N THR A 142 5.01 20.22 1.26
CA THR A 142 5.53 19.00 1.89
C THR A 142 5.00 17.72 1.26
N TRP A 143 3.82 17.78 0.63
CA TRP A 143 3.20 16.67 -0.11
C TRP A 143 3.37 16.79 -1.62
N HIS A 144 3.42 18.00 -2.17
CA HIS A 144 3.56 18.25 -3.61
C HIS A 144 5.00 18.06 -4.10
N ASN A 145 5.43 16.80 -4.19
CA ASN A 145 6.75 16.43 -4.71
C ASN A 145 6.78 14.95 -5.13
N GLY A 146 7.89 14.53 -5.73
CA GLY A 146 8.09 13.16 -6.20
C GLY A 146 8.15 12.11 -5.08
N TYR A 147 8.52 12.48 -3.84
CA TYR A 147 8.64 11.54 -2.72
C TYR A 147 7.28 10.97 -2.32
N THR A 148 6.20 11.72 -2.46
CA THR A 148 4.83 11.24 -2.23
C THR A 148 4.50 10.07 -3.15
N THR A 149 4.65 10.27 -4.46
CA THR A 149 4.36 9.21 -5.44
C THR A 149 5.28 8.01 -5.23
N LEU A 150 6.58 8.25 -5.04
CA LEU A 150 7.55 7.21 -4.78
C LEU A 150 7.19 6.39 -3.53
N GLY A 151 6.89 7.06 -2.42
CA GLY A 151 6.55 6.42 -1.15
C GLY A 151 5.32 5.53 -1.25
N PHE A 152 4.27 5.95 -1.96
CA PHE A 152 3.05 5.16 -2.15
C PHE A 152 3.31 3.86 -2.94
N PHE A 153 4.09 3.92 -4.01
CA PHE A 153 4.48 2.73 -4.77
C PHE A 153 5.46 1.85 -3.99
N MET A 154 6.40 2.44 -3.23
CA MET A 154 7.30 1.66 -2.39
C MET A 154 6.56 0.86 -1.33
N THR A 155 5.50 1.42 -0.70
CA THR A 155 4.65 0.66 0.23
C THR A 155 4.06 -0.59 -0.42
N ALA A 156 3.59 -0.49 -1.67
CA ALA A 156 3.07 -1.63 -2.42
C ALA A 156 4.17 -2.67 -2.74
N LEU A 157 5.40 -2.21 -3.05
CA LEU A 157 6.54 -3.08 -3.34
C LEU A 157 7.23 -3.65 -2.08
N LEU A 158 6.95 -3.10 -0.90
CA LEU A 158 7.40 -3.61 0.39
C LEU A 158 6.40 -4.61 0.97
N GLY A 159 5.16 -4.17 1.20
CA GLY A 159 4.12 -4.98 1.83
C GLY A 159 3.51 -6.01 0.88
N GLY A 160 3.38 -5.67 -0.41
CA GLY A 160 2.75 -6.52 -1.41
C GLY A 160 3.45 -7.86 -1.62
N PRO A 161 4.77 -7.91 -1.88
CA PRO A 161 5.45 -9.18 -2.05
C PRO A 161 5.54 -10.03 -0.78
N LEU A 162 5.62 -9.42 0.41
CA LEU A 162 5.52 -10.15 1.67
C LEU A 162 4.14 -10.77 1.88
N LEU A 163 3.08 -10.00 1.64
CA LEU A 163 1.70 -10.51 1.69
C LEU A 163 1.49 -11.61 0.65
N GLY A 164 1.93 -11.40 -0.59
CA GLY A 164 1.86 -12.40 -1.64
C GLY A 164 2.64 -13.67 -1.29
N ALA A 165 3.85 -13.55 -0.75
CA ALA A 165 4.64 -14.69 -0.30
C ALA A 165 3.98 -15.46 0.84
N LEU A 166 3.37 -14.75 1.80
CA LEU A 166 2.59 -15.35 2.88
C LEU A 166 1.43 -16.18 2.30
N LEU A 167 0.63 -15.60 1.40
CA LEU A 167 -0.51 -16.29 0.80
C LEU A 167 -0.10 -17.48 -0.06
N LEU A 168 0.99 -17.37 -0.82
CA LEU A 168 1.53 -18.48 -1.59
C LEU A 168 2.00 -19.61 -0.66
N THR A 169 2.68 -19.26 0.44
CA THR A 169 3.11 -20.26 1.43
C THR A 169 1.92 -20.94 2.11
N LEU A 170 0.84 -20.20 2.40
CA LEU A 170 -0.42 -20.77 2.91
C LEU A 170 -1.13 -21.65 1.88
N ALA A 171 -0.93 -21.39 0.59
CA ALA A 171 -1.40 -22.22 -0.52
C ALA A 171 -0.47 -23.42 -0.81
N ASP A 172 0.61 -23.58 -0.03
CA ASP A 172 1.65 -24.59 -0.23
C ASP A 172 2.31 -24.48 -1.62
N VAL A 173 2.59 -23.22 -2.00
CA VAL A 173 3.30 -22.80 -3.21
C VAL A 173 4.51 -21.98 -2.78
N THR A 174 5.70 -22.34 -3.27
CA THR A 174 6.94 -21.65 -2.92
C THR A 174 6.97 -20.25 -3.54
N PRO A 175 7.10 -19.17 -2.76
CA PRO A 175 7.24 -17.82 -3.29
C PRO A 175 8.50 -17.68 -4.15
N HIS A 176 8.41 -16.95 -5.27
CA HIS A 176 9.56 -16.73 -6.15
C HIS A 176 10.58 -15.79 -5.50
N ARG A 177 11.89 -16.08 -5.66
CA ARG A 177 12.97 -15.28 -5.04
C ARG A 177 13.02 -13.84 -5.54
N VAL A 178 12.58 -13.59 -6.77
CA VAL A 178 12.47 -12.23 -7.33
C VAL A 178 11.59 -11.35 -6.47
N SER A 179 10.51 -11.88 -5.89
CA SER A 179 9.62 -11.12 -5.01
C SER A 179 10.34 -10.62 -3.75
N ALA A 180 11.26 -11.42 -3.19
CA ALA A 180 12.11 -10.99 -2.07
C ALA A 180 13.15 -9.94 -2.50
N ALA A 181 13.75 -10.10 -3.69
CA ALA A 181 14.68 -9.12 -4.25
C ALA A 181 13.99 -7.76 -4.50
N VAL A 182 12.73 -7.76 -4.96
CA VAL A 182 11.92 -6.56 -5.12
C VAL A 182 11.71 -5.85 -3.76
N CYS A 183 11.39 -6.58 -2.68
CA CYS A 183 11.29 -5.97 -1.34
C CYS A 183 12.61 -5.33 -0.89
N VAL A 184 13.75 -5.99 -1.12
CA VAL A 184 15.07 -5.44 -0.75
C VAL A 184 15.37 -4.17 -1.54
N LEU A 185 15.14 -4.19 -2.85
CA LEU A 185 15.35 -3.01 -3.68
C LEU A 185 14.42 -1.86 -3.27
N ALA A 186 13.14 -2.16 -3.02
CA ALA A 186 12.17 -1.18 -2.54
C ALA A 186 12.56 -0.59 -1.19
N PHE A 187 13.13 -1.39 -0.28
CA PHE A 187 13.65 -0.91 0.99
C PHE A 187 14.83 0.04 0.82
N LEU A 188 15.81 -0.31 -0.01
CA LEU A 188 16.96 0.56 -0.28
C LEU A 188 16.54 1.89 -0.93
N ILE A 189 15.60 1.84 -1.88
CA ILE A 189 15.02 3.05 -2.50
C ILE A 189 14.27 3.87 -1.45
N SER A 190 13.48 3.23 -0.57
CA SER A 190 12.74 3.92 0.50
C SER A 190 13.67 4.57 1.52
N LEU A 191 14.78 3.91 1.85
CA LEU A 191 15.81 4.45 2.74
C LEU A 191 16.49 5.68 2.11
N ALA A 192 16.89 5.58 0.84
CA ALA A 192 17.48 6.70 0.12
C ALA A 192 16.50 7.88 0.00
N ALA A 193 15.26 7.60 -0.40
CA ALA A 193 14.19 8.60 -0.51
C ALA A 193 13.92 9.28 0.84
N ALA A 194 13.88 8.52 1.93
CA ALA A 194 13.70 9.07 3.27
C ALA A 194 14.82 10.03 3.67
N LEU A 195 16.08 9.68 3.42
CA LEU A 195 17.23 10.53 3.71
C LEU A 195 17.20 11.82 2.88
N MET A 196 16.92 11.69 1.58
CA MET A 196 16.82 12.85 0.67
C MET A 196 15.63 13.75 1.02
N GLN A 197 14.47 13.18 1.34
CA GLN A 197 13.31 13.93 1.80
C GLN A 197 13.62 14.67 3.10
N SER A 198 14.23 13.99 4.07
CA SER A 198 14.65 14.59 5.35
C SER A 198 15.54 15.81 5.14
N ALA A 199 16.52 15.71 4.25
CA ALA A 199 17.40 16.83 3.91
C ALA A 199 16.64 17.97 3.21
N SER A 200 15.66 17.65 2.36
CA SER A 200 14.87 18.65 1.64
C SER A 200 13.88 19.41 2.54
N LEU A 201 13.41 18.81 3.64
CA LEU A 201 12.44 19.44 4.55
C LEU A 201 12.98 20.74 5.18
N ALA A 202 14.29 20.85 5.39
CA ALA A 202 14.91 22.07 5.88
C ALA A 202 14.79 23.24 4.88
N GLY A 203 14.62 22.96 3.58
CA GLY A 203 14.40 24.00 2.57
C GLY A 203 12.96 24.53 2.53
N ILE A 204 11.99 23.78 3.07
CA ILE A 204 10.56 24.12 2.97
C ILE A 204 10.14 24.92 4.21
N HIS A 205 9.69 26.15 3.98
CA HIS A 205 9.27 27.07 5.04
C HIS A 205 8.04 27.87 4.62
N SER A 206 7.18 28.17 5.58
CA SER A 206 6.16 29.22 5.48
C SER A 206 6.66 30.48 6.18
N SER A 207 5.88 31.56 6.12
CA SER A 207 6.15 32.79 6.90
C SER A 207 6.09 32.58 8.41
N VAL A 208 5.56 31.45 8.88
CA VAL A 208 5.31 31.16 10.30
C VAL A 208 6.19 30.02 10.82
N GLN A 209 6.44 28.97 10.03
CA GLN A 209 7.14 27.78 10.50
C GLN A 209 7.89 27.06 9.38
N GLN A 210 8.97 26.38 9.74
CA GLN A 210 9.75 25.51 8.86
C GLN A 210 9.24 24.07 8.92
N ALA A 211 9.24 23.35 7.80
CA ALA A 211 8.69 21.99 7.73
C ALA A 211 9.43 21.00 8.65
N SER A 212 10.74 21.20 8.87
CA SER A 212 11.55 20.39 9.79
C SER A 212 11.15 20.55 11.26
N ALA A 213 10.42 21.61 11.61
CA ALA A 213 9.94 21.86 12.97
C ALA A 213 8.49 21.42 13.20
N LEU A 214 7.82 20.82 12.20
CA LEU A 214 6.42 20.39 12.30
C LEU A 214 6.24 19.17 13.21
N LEU A 215 7.18 18.23 13.14
CA LEU A 215 7.14 16.97 13.87
C LEU A 215 8.33 16.86 14.82
N PRO A 216 8.10 16.98 16.15
CA PRO A 216 9.09 16.57 17.13
C PRO A 216 9.53 15.13 16.86
N ASP A 217 10.83 14.88 16.97
CA ASP A 217 11.41 13.53 16.83
C ASP A 217 11.17 12.85 15.48
N TYR A 218 10.96 13.61 14.39
CA TYR A 218 10.82 13.07 13.03
C TYR A 218 11.91 12.03 12.69
N GLY A 219 13.18 12.34 13.00
CA GLY A 219 14.31 11.44 12.75
C GLY A 219 14.22 10.13 13.54
N LEU A 220 13.73 10.16 14.78
CA LEU A 220 13.56 8.96 15.61
C LEU A 220 12.48 8.04 15.05
N TRP A 221 11.32 8.59 14.69
CA TRP A 221 10.23 7.82 14.09
C TRP A 221 10.61 7.28 12.71
N GLN A 222 11.35 8.06 11.92
CA GLN A 222 11.88 7.60 10.64
C GLN A 222 12.90 6.46 10.81
N ALA A 223 13.74 6.51 11.85
CA ALA A 223 14.66 5.42 12.19
C ALA A 223 13.89 4.15 12.60
N TRP A 224 12.87 4.27 13.47
CA TRP A 224 12.02 3.15 13.85
C TRP A 224 11.32 2.51 12.66
N ARG A 225 10.81 3.31 11.73
CA ARG A 225 10.29 2.81 10.46
C ARG A 225 11.32 1.94 9.73
N MET A 226 12.55 2.44 9.55
CA MET A 226 13.59 1.69 8.82
C MET A 226 13.98 0.39 9.53
N VAL A 227 14.03 0.39 10.87
CA VAL A 227 14.28 -0.81 11.67
C VAL A 227 13.17 -1.84 11.46
N LEU A 228 11.90 -1.43 11.55
CA LEU A 228 10.76 -2.33 11.36
C LEU A 228 10.72 -2.92 9.95
N LEU A 229 10.97 -2.09 8.92
CA LEU A 229 11.05 -2.56 7.53
C LEU A 229 12.19 -3.58 7.35
N ALA A 230 13.38 -3.29 7.88
CA ALA A 230 14.54 -4.17 7.79
C ALA A 230 14.30 -5.51 8.51
N LEU A 231 13.74 -5.48 9.72
CA LEU A 231 13.40 -6.69 10.48
C LEU A 231 12.33 -7.51 9.76
N GLY A 232 11.29 -6.85 9.24
CA GLY A 232 10.20 -7.52 8.54
C GLY A 232 10.65 -8.23 7.25
N ILE A 233 11.49 -7.58 6.46
CA ILE A 233 12.13 -8.20 5.28
C ILE A 233 13.11 -9.30 5.72
N GLY A 234 13.83 -9.09 6.82
CA GLY A 234 14.73 -10.08 7.43
C GLY A 234 14.03 -11.40 7.75
N CYS A 235 12.77 -11.36 8.21
CA CYS A 235 11.97 -12.57 8.46
C CYS A 235 11.81 -13.46 7.21
N TRP A 236 11.86 -12.88 6.01
CA TRP A 236 11.82 -13.62 4.75
C TRP A 236 13.22 -13.93 4.20
N LEU A 237 14.17 -13.01 4.31
CA LEU A 237 15.53 -13.20 3.79
C LEU A 237 16.32 -14.26 4.56
N CYS A 238 16.22 -14.30 5.89
CA CYS A 238 16.96 -15.26 6.72
C CYS A 238 16.73 -16.72 6.29
N PRO A 239 15.48 -17.22 6.13
CA PRO A 239 15.25 -18.58 5.64
C PRO A 239 15.75 -18.78 4.20
N LEU A 240 15.58 -17.79 3.31
CA LEU A 240 16.08 -17.87 1.93
C LEU A 240 17.60 -18.03 1.85
N VAL A 241 18.35 -17.25 2.64
CA VAL A 241 19.81 -17.33 2.73
C VAL A 241 20.26 -18.66 3.32
N ARG A 242 19.54 -19.16 4.34
CA ARG A 242 19.77 -20.48 4.94
C ARG A 242 19.31 -21.64 4.06
N ARG A 243 18.73 -21.37 2.88
CA ARG A 243 18.16 -22.36 1.94
C ARG A 243 17.08 -23.25 2.58
N VAL A 244 16.37 -22.71 3.57
CA VAL A 244 15.23 -23.37 4.23
C VAL A 244 13.95 -22.73 3.68
N PRO A 245 12.88 -23.49 3.42
CA PRO A 245 11.61 -22.92 2.98
C PRO A 245 11.08 -21.92 4.03
N PRO A 246 10.63 -20.73 3.63
CA PRO A 246 10.06 -19.77 4.55
C PRO A 246 8.76 -20.34 5.14
N ARG A 247 8.58 -20.20 6.46
CA ARG A 247 7.37 -20.65 7.16
C ARG A 247 6.33 -19.53 7.15
N ALA A 248 5.05 -19.91 7.06
CA ALA A 248 3.94 -18.95 7.03
C ALA A 248 3.94 -17.99 8.23
N TRP A 249 4.20 -18.47 9.45
CA TRP A 249 4.26 -17.59 10.63
C TRP A 249 5.39 -16.56 10.56
N GLY A 250 6.54 -16.91 9.97
CA GLY A 250 7.68 -16.01 9.81
C GLY A 250 7.37 -14.92 8.78
N LEU A 251 6.71 -15.28 7.69
CA LEU A 251 6.22 -14.31 6.70
C LEU A 251 5.09 -13.44 7.26
N ALA A 252 4.21 -13.99 8.10
CA ALA A 252 3.16 -13.23 8.77
C ALA A 252 3.75 -12.19 9.72
N LEU A 253 4.72 -12.58 10.56
CA LEU A 253 5.46 -11.64 11.39
C LEU A 253 6.18 -10.58 10.55
N GLY A 254 6.83 -11.00 9.45
CA GLY A 254 7.49 -10.09 8.52
C GLY A 254 6.54 -9.06 7.91
N PHE A 255 5.37 -9.51 7.47
CA PHE A 255 4.32 -8.64 6.95
C PHE A 255 3.80 -7.67 8.00
N VAL A 256 3.56 -8.11 9.24
CA VAL A 256 3.11 -7.23 10.34
C VAL A 256 4.17 -6.17 10.65
N LEU A 257 5.45 -6.53 10.72
CA LEU A 257 6.54 -5.57 10.96
C LEU A 257 6.63 -4.53 9.83
N VAL A 258 6.56 -4.96 8.57
CA VAL A 258 6.53 -4.03 7.43
C VAL A 258 5.29 -3.15 7.46
N LEU A 259 4.12 -3.71 7.76
CA LEU A 259 2.88 -2.97 7.89
C LEU A 259 3.01 -1.87 8.96
N MET A 260 3.52 -2.19 10.14
CA MET A 260 3.73 -1.21 11.21
C MET A 260 4.73 -0.12 10.80
N GLY A 261 5.83 -0.48 10.12
CA GLY A 261 6.78 0.49 9.59
C GLY A 261 6.15 1.44 8.56
N GLU A 262 5.31 0.92 7.67
CA GLU A 262 4.61 1.72 6.67
C GLU A 262 3.48 2.58 7.28
N LEU A 263 2.82 2.11 8.35
CA LEU A 263 1.88 2.93 9.13
C LEU A 263 2.58 4.12 9.78
N ILE A 264 3.78 3.92 10.36
CA ILE A 264 4.60 5.03 10.88
C ILE A 264 4.98 5.98 9.74
N GLY A 265 5.46 5.45 8.61
CA GLY A 265 5.84 6.27 7.45
C GLY A 265 4.69 7.11 6.91
N ARG A 266 3.49 6.53 6.85
CA ARG A 266 2.30 7.23 6.40
C ARG A 266 1.81 8.23 7.46
N GLY A 267 1.91 7.92 8.75
CA GLY A 267 1.65 8.86 9.84
C GLY A 267 2.58 10.07 9.81
N LEU A 268 3.88 9.87 9.56
CA LEU A 268 4.84 10.95 9.36
C LEU A 268 4.50 11.80 8.14
N PHE A 269 4.12 11.16 7.03
CA PHE A 269 3.68 11.87 5.82
C PHE A 269 2.51 12.81 6.10
N TYR A 270 1.48 12.33 6.79
CA TYR A 270 0.31 13.11 7.18
C TYR A 270 0.66 14.24 8.16
N GLY A 271 1.50 13.94 9.17
CA GLY A 271 1.97 14.93 10.14
C GLY A 271 2.85 16.04 9.54
N LEU A 272 3.39 15.85 8.33
CA LEU A 272 4.11 16.89 7.58
C LEU A 272 3.16 17.86 6.85
N HIS A 273 1.84 17.77 7.02
CA HIS A 273 0.91 18.70 6.39
C HIS A 273 1.23 20.16 6.77
N MET A 274 1.55 20.97 5.78
CA MET A 274 1.80 22.40 5.93
C MET A 274 1.35 23.12 4.68
N THR A 275 0.53 24.16 4.83
CA THR A 275 0.04 24.96 3.72
C THR A 275 0.93 26.19 3.48
N VAL A 276 0.96 26.69 2.24
CA VAL A 276 1.56 27.99 1.93
C VAL A 276 0.68 29.10 2.53
N GLY A 277 1.26 29.96 3.37
CA GLY A 277 0.58 31.13 3.97
C GLY A 277 0.67 31.20 5.49
N MET A 278 -0.18 32.04 6.10
CA MET A 278 -0.23 32.29 7.56
C MET A 278 -1.11 31.28 8.32
N ALA A 279 -1.73 30.32 7.63
CA ALA A 279 -2.62 29.37 8.26
C ALA A 279 -1.81 28.32 9.03
N ILE A 280 -2.00 28.30 10.36
CA ILE A 280 -1.50 27.22 11.21
C ILE A 280 -2.50 26.08 11.12
N ALA A 281 -2.07 24.91 10.66
CA ALA A 281 -2.92 23.71 10.67
C ALA A 281 -3.33 23.42 12.13
N GLY A 282 -4.63 23.48 12.41
CA GLY A 282 -5.22 23.37 13.75
C GLY A 282 -5.22 21.95 14.30
#